data_AF-A0A7C4N3B3-F1
#
_entry.id   AF-A0A7C4N3B3-F1
#
_cell.length_a   1.000
_cell.length_b   1.000
_cell.length_c   1.000
_cell.angle_alpha   90.00
_cell.angle_beta   90.00
_cell.angle_gamma   90.00
#
_symmetry.space_group_name_H-M   'P 1'
#
loop_
_entity.id
_entity.type
_entity.pdbx_description
1 polymer ?
#
loop_
_entity_poly.entity_id
_entity_poly.type
_entity_poly.pdbx_seq_one_letter_code
_entity_poly.pdbx_strand_id
1 'polypeptide(L)'
;MNMRPCPDRHDTMILAAYGELDPEQRRDWEEHKTVCPGCREEYEALLRLLGRIRESIPVPDLSEKGASSILWSVKRELRREREKPSWWKEWVLRPGRLVPALATACLVLITFGWFGADLIWSPDRPQESLGPIYGNQLVLKDLEIIKNIEFLEELDTLQELVDVLDRRESI
;
A
#
# COMPACT_ATOMS: atom_id res chain seq x y z
N MET A 1 43.91 -14.08 6.74
CA MET A 1 42.46 -14.38 6.73
C MET A 1 41.95 -14.23 8.15
N ASN A 2 41.18 -13.18 8.43
CA ASN A 2 40.61 -12.96 9.76
C ASN A 2 39.49 -13.99 9.99
N MET A 3 39.80 -15.06 10.74
CA MET A 3 38.79 -15.99 11.22
C MET A 3 37.97 -15.29 12.31
N ARG A 4 36.86 -14.67 11.93
CA ARG A 4 35.82 -14.38 12.92
C ARG A 4 35.25 -15.73 13.34
N PRO A 5 35.16 -16.04 14.65
CA PRO A 5 34.42 -17.21 15.09
C PRO A 5 33.00 -17.12 14.53
N CYS A 6 32.46 -18.25 14.06
CA CYS A 6 31.07 -18.35 13.63
C CYS A 6 30.24 -18.73 14.85
N PRO A 7 29.61 -17.77 15.55
CA PRO A 7 28.85 -18.08 16.76
C PRO A 7 27.60 -18.88 16.36
N ASP A 8 27.21 -19.84 17.21
CA ASP A 8 26.00 -20.66 17.09
C ASP A 8 25.81 -21.41 15.75
N ARG A 9 26.93 -21.65 15.06
CA ARG A 9 26.98 -22.25 13.72
C ARG A 9 26.20 -23.56 13.60
N HIS A 10 26.33 -24.46 14.57
CA HIS A 10 25.73 -25.80 14.47
C HIS A 10 24.20 -25.76 14.62
N ASP A 11 23.69 -24.99 15.57
CA ASP A 11 22.25 -24.90 15.83
C ASP A 11 21.55 -24.21 14.65
N THR A 12 22.11 -23.10 14.16
CA THR A 12 21.60 -22.44 12.95
C THR A 12 21.63 -23.37 11.74
N MET A 13 22.68 -24.19 11.60
CA MET A 13 22.82 -25.14 10.49
C MET A 13 21.77 -26.26 10.53
N ILE A 14 21.48 -26.80 11.73
CA ILE A 14 20.43 -27.82 11.91
C ILE A 14 19.05 -27.21 11.63
N LEU A 15 18.74 -26.06 12.22
CA LEU A 15 17.46 -25.37 11.98
C LEU A 15 17.31 -25.01 10.49
N ALA A 16 18.39 -24.57 9.83
CA ALA A 16 18.39 -24.32 8.39
C ALA A 16 18.09 -25.58 7.57
N ALA A 17 18.61 -26.74 7.97
CA ALA A 17 18.38 -28.00 7.27
C ALA A 17 16.91 -28.47 7.38
N TYR A 18 16.27 -28.21 8.52
CA TYR A 18 14.84 -28.51 8.74
C TYR A 18 13.89 -27.40 8.27
N GLY A 19 14.40 -26.23 7.87
CA GLY A 19 13.60 -25.09 7.45
C GLY A 19 12.95 -24.32 8.59
N GLU A 20 13.49 -24.46 9.81
CA GLU A 20 12.94 -23.91 11.06
C GLU A 20 13.55 -22.56 11.46
N LEU A 21 14.42 -21.97 10.63
CA LEU A 21 14.90 -20.61 10.83
C LEU A 21 13.77 -19.60 10.61
N ASP A 22 13.72 -18.57 11.46
CA ASP A 22 12.89 -17.40 11.23
C ASP A 22 13.39 -16.58 10.01
N PRO A 23 12.59 -15.64 9.49
CA PRO A 23 12.96 -14.88 8.29
C PRO A 23 14.26 -14.08 8.39
N GLU A 24 14.59 -13.55 9.58
CA GLU A 24 15.80 -12.75 9.82
C GLU A 24 17.02 -13.68 9.87
N GLN A 25 16.94 -14.72 10.70
CA GLN A 25 17.98 -15.74 10.81
C GLN A 25 18.28 -16.42 9.47
N ARG A 26 17.24 -16.70 8.67
CA ARG A 26 17.42 -17.29 7.34
C ARG A 26 18.24 -16.36 6.44
N ARG A 27 17.94 -15.07 6.46
CA ARG A 27 18.63 -14.09 5.61
C ARG A 27 20.10 -13.95 6.01
N ASP A 28 20.37 -13.88 7.30
CA ASP A 28 21.72 -13.79 7.86
C ASP A 28 22.52 -15.08 7.59
N TRP A 29 21.87 -16.25 7.68
CA TRP A 29 22.48 -17.54 7.35
C TRP A 29 22.82 -17.66 5.86
N GLU A 30 21.92 -17.24 4.96
CA GLU A 30 22.21 -17.22 3.52
C GLU A 30 23.39 -16.29 3.20
N GLU A 31 23.41 -15.08 3.76
CA GLU A 31 24.54 -14.15 3.61
C GLU A 31 25.84 -14.79 4.12
N HIS A 32 25.82 -15.36 5.32
CA HIS A 32 26.98 -16.01 5.93
C HIS A 32 27.56 -17.13 5.05
N LYS A 33 26.71 -18.00 4.48
CA LYS A 33 27.14 -19.09 3.58
C LYS A 33 27.83 -18.59 2.31
N THR A 34 27.52 -17.37 1.85
CA THR A 34 28.22 -16.80 0.68
C THR A 34 29.65 -16.39 1.01
N VAL A 35 29.90 -15.97 2.24
CA VAL A 35 31.19 -15.41 2.70
C VAL A 35 32.08 -16.49 3.34
N CYS A 36 31.48 -17.50 3.99
CA CYS A 36 32.21 -18.53 4.74
C CYS A 36 32.19 -19.89 4.02
N PRO A 37 33.29 -20.30 3.35
CA PRO A 37 33.33 -21.59 2.65
C PRO A 37 33.23 -22.79 3.60
N GLY A 38 33.78 -22.70 4.83
CA GLY A 38 33.72 -23.79 5.80
C GLY A 38 32.28 -24.11 6.24
N CYS A 39 31.49 -23.08 6.58
CA CYS A 39 30.09 -23.28 6.93
C CYS A 39 29.25 -23.81 5.77
N ARG A 40 29.56 -23.39 4.53
CA ARG A 40 28.91 -23.90 3.33
C ARG A 40 29.20 -25.39 3.12
N GLU A 41 30.47 -25.79 3.16
CA GLU A 41 30.89 -27.18 2.96
C GLU A 41 30.33 -28.12 4.03
N GLU A 42 30.33 -27.68 5.29
CA GLU A 42 29.73 -28.44 6.40
C GLU A 42 28.21 -28.58 6.23
N TYR A 43 27.51 -27.52 5.85
CA TYR A 43 26.07 -27.57 5.60
C TYR A 43 25.73 -28.52 4.44
N GLU A 44 26.49 -28.49 3.36
CA GLU A 44 26.33 -29.45 2.26
C GLU A 44 26.58 -30.89 2.71
N ALA A 45 27.57 -31.12 3.57
CA ALA A 45 27.83 -32.44 4.15
C ALA A 45 26.67 -32.92 5.02
N LEU A 46 26.08 -32.04 5.83
CA LEU A 46 24.88 -32.33 6.61
C LEU A 46 23.70 -32.69 5.71
N LEU A 47 23.42 -31.91 4.66
CA LEU A 47 22.33 -32.20 3.73
C LEU A 47 22.52 -33.54 3.02
N ARG A 48 23.75 -33.88 2.62
CA ARG A 48 24.07 -35.20 2.05
C ARG A 48 23.79 -36.33 3.04
N LEU A 49 24.15 -36.16 4.31
CA LEU A 49 23.89 -37.15 5.36
C LEU A 49 22.38 -37.34 5.58
N LEU A 50 21.63 -36.26 5.75
CA LEU A 50 20.18 -36.29 5.93
C LEU A 50 19.47 -36.91 4.72
N GLY A 51 19.95 -36.63 3.50
CA GLY A 51 19.46 -37.25 2.28
C GLY A 51 19.59 -38.77 2.29
N ARG A 52 20.77 -39.30 2.67
CA ARG A 52 21.00 -40.75 2.79
C ARG A 52 20.09 -41.39 3.83
N ILE A 53 19.91 -40.72 4.98
CA ILE A 53 19.00 -41.20 6.03
C ILE A 53 17.58 -41.28 5.47
N ARG A 54 17.12 -40.23 4.78
CA ARG A 54 15.79 -40.19 4.16
C ARG A 54 15.58 -41.31 3.14
N GLU A 55 16.59 -41.61 2.31
CA GLU A 55 16.54 -42.70 1.33
C GLU A 55 16.50 -44.08 1.99
N SER A 56 17.13 -44.23 3.16
CA SER A 56 17.14 -45.49 3.90
C SER A 56 15.83 -45.79 4.65
N ILE A 57 14.98 -44.79 4.85
CA ILE A 57 13.70 -44.95 5.54
C ILE A 57 12.67 -45.42 4.50
N PRO A 58 12.02 -46.59 4.71
CA PRO A 58 10.97 -47.04 3.81
C PRO A 58 9.83 -46.02 3.79
N VAL A 59 9.56 -45.46 2.62
CA VAL A 59 8.45 -44.53 2.43
C VAL A 59 7.16 -45.33 2.54
N PRO A 60 6.22 -44.95 3.42
CA PRO A 60 4.93 -45.63 3.50
C PRO A 60 4.21 -45.48 2.16
N ASP A 61 3.74 -46.60 1.61
CA ASP A 61 3.02 -46.58 0.34
C ASP A 61 1.68 -45.85 0.53
N LEU A 62 1.46 -44.82 -0.28
CA LEU A 62 0.22 -44.06 -0.25
C LEU A 62 -0.78 -44.76 -1.17
N SER A 63 -1.93 -45.14 -0.64
CA SER A 63 -3.02 -45.65 -1.48
C SER A 63 -3.33 -44.65 -2.60
N GLU A 64 -3.68 -45.15 -3.79
CA GLU A 64 -4.01 -44.32 -4.97
C GLU A 64 -5.10 -43.27 -4.66
N LYS A 65 -6.08 -43.65 -3.84
CA LYS A 65 -7.14 -42.75 -3.33
C LYS A 65 -6.58 -41.64 -2.42
N GLY A 66 -5.62 -41.96 -1.55
CA GLY A 66 -4.94 -40.99 -0.70
C GLY A 66 -4.11 -40.00 -1.53
N ALA A 67 -3.32 -40.50 -2.48
CA ALA A 67 -2.49 -39.68 -3.35
C ALA A 67 -3.33 -38.71 -4.20
N SER A 68 -4.39 -39.21 -4.83
CA SER A 68 -5.30 -38.38 -5.63
C SER A 68 -6.04 -37.32 -4.82
N SER A 69 -6.48 -37.65 -3.59
CA SER A 69 -7.12 -36.69 -2.68
C SER A 69 -6.19 -35.55 -2.27
N ILE A 70 -4.94 -35.88 -1.91
CA ILE A 70 -3.92 -34.88 -1.57
C ILE A 70 -3.61 -33.99 -2.78
N LEU A 71 -3.35 -34.60 -3.95
CA LEU A 71 -3.07 -33.87 -5.18
C LEU A 71 -4.20 -32.93 -5.59
N TRP A 72 -5.44 -33.39 -5.45
CA TRP A 72 -6.62 -32.56 -5.74
C TRP A 72 -6.71 -31.37 -4.79
N SER A 73 -6.48 -31.60 -3.49
CA SER A 73 -6.51 -30.56 -2.46
C SER A 73 -5.43 -29.49 -2.70
N VAL A 74 -4.20 -29.92 -3.03
CA VAL A 74 -3.10 -29.01 -3.38
C VAL A 74 -3.40 -28.21 -4.65
N LYS A 75 -3.86 -28.87 -5.72
CA LYS A 75 -4.22 -28.20 -6.98
C LYS A 75 -5.34 -27.18 -6.76
N ARG A 76 -6.32 -27.50 -5.91
CA ARG A 76 -7.43 -26.62 -5.58
C ARG A 76 -6.95 -25.38 -4.84
N GLU A 77 -6.07 -25.53 -3.85
CA GLU A 77 -5.55 -24.39 -3.10
C GLU A 77 -4.65 -23.50 -3.96
N LEU A 78 -3.79 -24.08 -4.80
CA LEU A 78 -2.98 -23.32 -5.76
C LEU A 78 -3.85 -22.55 -6.77
N ARG A 79 -4.93 -23.18 -7.25
CA ARG A 79 -5.88 -22.50 -8.14
C ARG A 79 -6.56 -21.35 -7.41
N ARG A 80 -7.02 -21.57 -6.17
CA ARG A 80 -7.66 -20.54 -5.34
C ARG A 80 -6.72 -19.37 -5.07
N GLU A 81 -5.45 -19.63 -4.75
CA GLU A 81 -4.41 -18.59 -4.61
C GLU A 81 -4.25 -17.77 -5.89
N ARG A 82 -4.23 -18.43 -7.05
CA ARG A 82 -4.11 -17.79 -8.37
C ARG A 82 -5.36 -16.99 -8.77
N GLU A 83 -6.53 -17.51 -8.41
CA GLU A 83 -7.84 -16.93 -8.68
C GLU A 83 -8.28 -15.94 -7.60
N LYS A 84 -7.48 -15.70 -6.55
CA LYS A 84 -7.73 -14.61 -5.60
C LYS A 84 -7.94 -13.34 -6.43
N PRO A 85 -9.15 -12.77 -6.43
CA PRO A 85 -9.45 -11.61 -7.26
C PRO A 85 -8.49 -10.51 -6.82
N SER A 86 -7.66 -10.09 -7.78
CA SER A 86 -6.80 -8.94 -7.61
C SER A 86 -7.73 -7.73 -7.53
N TRP A 87 -8.21 -7.42 -6.33
CA TRP A 87 -9.11 -6.31 -6.02
C TRP A 87 -8.63 -4.98 -6.64
N TRP A 88 -7.31 -4.84 -6.84
CA TRP A 88 -6.66 -3.78 -7.60
C TRP A 88 -7.07 -3.70 -9.09
N LYS A 89 -7.20 -4.83 -9.79
CA LYS A 89 -7.61 -4.87 -11.21
C LYS A 89 -9.06 -4.44 -11.38
N GLU A 90 -9.92 -4.79 -10.43
CA GLU A 90 -11.33 -4.40 -10.41
C GLU A 90 -11.52 -2.91 -10.11
N TRP A 91 -10.61 -2.29 -9.36
CA TRP A 91 -10.61 -0.84 -9.13
C TRP A 91 -10.08 -0.03 -10.32
N VAL A 92 -9.06 -0.52 -11.03
CA VAL A 92 -8.43 0.18 -12.17
C VAL A 92 -9.27 0.08 -13.45
N LEU A 93 -10.01 -1.02 -13.64
CA LEU A 93 -10.82 -1.25 -14.84
C LEU A 93 -12.29 -0.79 -14.69
N ARG A 94 -12.66 -0.05 -13.64
CA ARG A 94 -14.01 0.52 -13.52
C ARG A 94 -14.18 1.65 -14.55
N PRO A 95 -15.00 1.47 -15.61
CA PRO A 95 -15.12 2.44 -16.70
C PRO A 95 -15.72 3.80 -16.28
N GLY A 96 -16.33 3.88 -15.09
CA GLY A 96 -16.93 5.11 -14.56
C GLY A 96 -15.94 6.17 -14.01
N ARG A 97 -14.64 5.88 -13.91
CA ARG A 97 -13.63 6.82 -13.35
C ARG A 97 -12.77 7.54 -14.38
N LEU A 98 -12.81 7.14 -15.66
CA LEU A 98 -12.09 7.82 -16.74
C LEU A 98 -12.92 8.95 -17.38
N VAL A 99 -14.24 8.90 -17.22
CA VAL A 99 -15.18 9.92 -17.72
C VAL A 99 -14.94 11.31 -17.12
N PRO A 100 -14.69 11.47 -15.80
CA PRO A 100 -14.46 12.80 -15.23
C PRO A 100 -13.13 13.42 -15.67
N ALA A 101 -12.08 12.59 -15.84
CA ALA A 101 -10.74 13.07 -16.21
C ALA A 101 -10.64 13.51 -17.68
N LEU A 102 -11.38 12.85 -18.58
CA LEU A 102 -11.43 13.26 -19.98
C LEU A 102 -12.22 14.57 -20.14
N ALA A 103 -13.32 14.73 -19.39
CA ALA A 103 -14.15 15.94 -19.41
C ALA A 103 -13.38 17.17 -18.91
N THR A 104 -12.58 17.05 -17.84
CA THR A 104 -11.76 18.16 -17.35
C THR A 104 -10.63 18.51 -18.31
N ALA A 105 -9.97 17.52 -18.93
CA ALA A 105 -8.94 17.78 -19.95
C ALA A 105 -9.51 18.53 -21.16
N CYS A 106 -10.70 18.15 -21.65
CA CYS A 106 -11.38 18.85 -22.73
C CYS A 106 -11.74 20.29 -22.35
N LEU A 107 -12.25 20.53 -21.13
CA LEU A 107 -12.55 21.88 -20.67
C LEU A 107 -11.29 22.77 -20.59
N VAL A 108 -10.17 22.24 -20.09
CA VAL A 108 -8.90 22.97 -20.03
C VAL A 108 -8.37 23.30 -21.42
N LEU A 109 -8.45 22.38 -22.38
CA LEU A 109 -8.03 22.63 -23.76
C LEU A 109 -8.91 23.69 -24.44
N ILE A 110 -10.22 23.69 -24.17
CA ILE A 110 -11.14 24.70 -24.70
C ILE A 110 -10.85 26.06 -24.07
N THR A 111 -10.63 26.15 -22.75
CA THR A 111 -10.32 27.43 -22.10
C THR A 111 -8.96 27.98 -22.50
N PHE A 112 -7.91 27.17 -22.57
CA PHE A 112 -6.59 27.60 -23.05
C PHE A 112 -6.57 27.90 -24.54
N GLY A 113 -7.34 27.17 -25.36
CA GLY A 113 -7.47 27.45 -26.79
C GLY A 113 -8.15 28.80 -27.05
N TRP A 114 -9.15 29.15 -26.24
CA TRP A 114 -9.85 30.43 -26.37
C TRP A 114 -9.11 31.62 -25.77
N PHE A 115 -8.54 31.47 -24.58
CA PHE A 115 -7.75 32.54 -23.97
C PHE A 115 -6.36 32.72 -24.61
N GLY A 116 -5.76 31.64 -25.14
CA GLY A 116 -4.45 31.69 -25.78
C GLY A 116 -4.49 32.34 -27.17
N ALA A 117 -5.60 32.20 -27.90
CA ALA A 117 -5.79 32.85 -29.19
C ALA A 117 -5.96 34.37 -29.06
N ASP A 118 -6.62 34.85 -28.01
CA ASP A 118 -6.84 36.28 -27.77
C ASP A 118 -5.55 37.00 -27.34
N LEU A 119 -4.63 36.29 -26.66
CA LEU A 119 -3.36 36.85 -26.18
C LEU A 119 -2.31 37.02 -27.30
N ILE A 120 -2.42 36.28 -28.41
CA ILE A 120 -1.44 36.31 -29.50
C ILE A 120 -1.84 37.32 -30.60
N TRP A 121 -3.12 37.75 -30.65
CA TRP A 121 -3.65 38.51 -31.79
C TRP A 121 -3.96 40.00 -31.57
N SER A 122 -3.49 40.62 -30.48
CA SER A 122 -3.59 42.09 -30.35
C SER A 122 -2.36 42.73 -29.71
N PRO A 123 -1.36 43.18 -30.49
CA PRO A 123 -0.54 44.31 -30.10
C PRO A 123 -1.23 45.61 -30.54
N ASP A 124 -1.27 46.58 -29.62
CA ASP A 124 -1.73 47.97 -29.75
C ASP A 124 -3.24 48.25 -29.69
N ARG A 125 -3.71 48.69 -28.51
CA ARG A 125 -4.32 50.03 -28.32
C ARG A 125 -4.13 50.54 -26.88
N PRO A 126 -3.62 51.76 -26.67
CA PRO A 126 -3.75 52.46 -25.40
C PRO A 126 -5.06 53.25 -25.31
N GLN A 127 -5.64 53.21 -24.10
CA GLN A 127 -6.40 54.27 -23.43
C GLN A 127 -7.95 54.37 -23.58
N GLU A 128 -8.58 54.32 -22.40
CA GLU A 128 -9.85 54.95 -21.93
C GLU A 128 -11.22 54.56 -22.53
N SER A 129 -12.07 53.92 -21.70
CA SER A 129 -13.22 54.62 -21.07
C SER A 129 -13.93 53.78 -19.99
N LEU A 130 -14.07 54.38 -18.80
CA LEU A 130 -15.25 54.44 -17.91
C LEU A 130 -16.16 53.20 -17.68
N GLY A 131 -16.04 52.61 -16.47
CA GLY A 131 -17.07 52.08 -15.53
C GLY A 131 -18.34 51.32 -16.01
N PRO A 132 -18.86 50.37 -15.20
CA PRO A 132 -19.26 50.69 -13.83
C PRO A 132 -18.87 49.66 -12.75
N ILE A 133 -18.66 50.23 -11.56
CA ILE A 133 -18.61 49.57 -10.27
C ILE A 133 -19.96 48.87 -10.02
N TYR A 134 -20.08 47.57 -10.32
CA TYR A 134 -21.25 46.77 -9.92
C TYR A 134 -20.96 45.28 -9.61
N GLY A 135 -19.69 44.85 -9.61
CA GLY A 135 -19.33 43.47 -9.22
C GLY A 135 -18.89 43.31 -7.76
N ASN A 136 -18.28 44.35 -7.18
CA ASN A 136 -17.59 44.22 -5.90
C ASN A 136 -18.52 44.26 -4.68
N GLN A 137 -19.73 44.84 -4.80
CA GLN A 137 -20.64 44.93 -3.65
C GLN A 137 -21.41 43.62 -3.37
N LEU A 138 -21.58 42.76 -4.38
CA LEU A 138 -22.19 41.44 -4.19
C LEU A 138 -21.19 40.45 -3.54
N VAL A 139 -19.93 40.50 -3.95
CA VAL A 139 -18.86 39.65 -3.40
C VAL A 139 -18.50 40.05 -1.97
N LEU A 140 -18.56 41.35 -1.63
CA LEU A 140 -18.29 41.81 -0.27
C LEU A 140 -19.41 41.45 0.73
N LYS A 141 -20.67 41.41 0.27
CA LYS A 141 -21.80 40.97 1.11
C LYS A 141 -21.77 39.47 1.41
N ASP A 142 -21.35 38.65 0.46
CA ASP A 142 -21.20 37.20 0.69
C ASP A 142 -20.00 36.86 1.59
N LEU A 143 -18.92 37.65 1.56
CA LEU A 143 -17.77 37.46 2.45
C LEU A 143 -18.10 37.76 3.92
N GLU A 144 -18.98 38.72 4.18
CA GLU A 144 -19.41 39.09 5.54
C GLU A 144 -20.35 38.03 6.16
N ILE A 145 -21.11 37.32 5.32
CA ILE A 145 -21.97 36.20 5.74
C ILE A 145 -21.13 34.98 6.14
N ILE A 146 -20.06 34.64 5.39
CA ILE A 146 -19.18 33.51 5.72
C ILE A 146 -18.47 33.73 7.07
N LYS A 147 -18.12 34.98 7.38
CA LYS A 147 -17.46 35.34 8.65
C LYS A 147 -18.37 35.22 9.89
N ASN A 148 -19.68 35.19 9.71
CA ASN A 148 -20.63 35.08 10.82
C ASN A 148 -21.07 33.63 11.11
N ILE A 149 -20.69 32.66 10.28
CA ILE A 149 -20.97 31.23 10.51
C ILE A 149 -19.88 30.61 11.39
N GLU A 150 -18.62 30.99 11.17
CA GLU A 150 -17.47 30.48 11.94
C GLU A 150 -17.51 30.93 13.42
N PHE A 151 -18.23 32.02 13.74
CA PHE A 151 -18.38 32.51 15.11
C PHE A 151 -19.57 31.87 15.87
N LEU A 152 -20.48 31.17 15.18
CA LEU A 152 -21.62 30.49 15.81
C LEU A 152 -21.37 28.99 16.04
N GLU A 153 -20.33 28.41 15.45
CA GLU A 153 -19.95 27.00 15.66
C GLU A 153 -19.15 26.80 16.97
N GLU A 154 -18.43 27.82 17.43
CA GLU A 154 -17.67 27.76 18.69
C GLU A 154 -18.51 28.02 19.96
N LEU A 155 -19.77 28.44 19.83
CA LEU A 155 -20.68 28.62 20.98
C LEU A 155 -21.49 27.35 21.30
N ASP A 156 -21.68 26.44 20.34
CA ASP A 156 -22.44 25.20 20.53
C ASP A 156 -21.64 24.17 21.36
N THR A 157 -20.30 24.20 21.23
CA THR A 157 -19.40 23.30 21.99
C THR A 157 -19.20 23.70 23.45
N LEU A 158 -19.45 24.97 23.81
CA LEU A 158 -19.42 25.42 25.21
C LEU A 158 -20.73 25.15 25.94
N GLN A 159 -21.85 25.07 25.23
CA GLN A 159 -23.17 24.84 25.83
C GLN A 159 -23.36 23.37 26.25
N GLU A 160 -22.82 22.41 25.49
CA GLU A 160 -22.82 20.99 25.85
C GLU A 160 -21.93 20.70 27.08
N LEU A 161 -20.84 21.45 27.27
CA LEU A 161 -19.96 21.28 28.42
C LEU A 161 -20.58 21.78 29.73
N VAL A 162 -21.41 22.83 29.67
CA VAL A 162 -22.17 23.35 30.81
C VAL A 162 -23.32 22.41 31.19
N ASP A 163 -24.04 21.84 30.21
CA ASP A 163 -25.17 20.92 30.49
C ASP A 163 -24.71 19.60 31.15
N VAL A 164 -23.50 19.13 30.82
CA VAL A 164 -22.89 17.95 31.46
C VAL A 164 -22.39 18.24 32.88
N LEU A 165 -21.88 19.46 33.14
CA LEU A 165 -21.45 19.85 34.48
C LEU A 165 -22.63 20.07 35.43
N ASP A 166 -23.71 20.71 34.96
CA ASP A 166 -24.90 20.99 35.77
C ASP A 166 -25.64 19.69 36.17
N ARG A 167 -25.63 18.67 35.31
CA ARG A 167 -26.19 17.33 35.60
C ARG A 167 -25.37 16.52 36.62
N ARG A 168 -24.09 16.86 36.83
CA ARG A 168 -23.19 16.18 37.79
C ARG A 168 -23.29 16.76 39.19
N GLU A 169 -23.73 18.00 39.35
CA GLU A 169 -23.94 18.64 40.66
C GLU A 169 -25.32 18.34 41.27
N SER A 170 -26.23 17.71 40.50
CA SER A 170 -27.58 17.34 40.95
C SER A 170 -27.76 15.85 41.33
N ILE A 171 -26.69 15.10 41.63
CA ILE A 171 -26.72 13.76 42.25
C ILE A 171 -25.86 13.75 43.50
#